data_AF-A0A3M7CYV7-F1
#
_entry.id   AF-A0A3M7CYV7-F1
#
_cell.length_a   1.000
_cell.length_b   1.000
_cell.length_c   1.000
_cell.angle_alpha   90.00
_cell.angle_beta   90.00
_cell.angle_gamma   90.00
#
_symmetry.space_group_name_H-M   'P 1'
#
loop_
_entity.id
_entity.type
_entity.pdbx_description
1 polymer ?
#
loop_
_entity_poly.entity_id
_entity_poly.type
_entity_poly.pdbx_seq_one_letter_code
_entity_poly.pdbx_strand_id
1 'polypeptide(L)'
;MGTHLAAVATGRGQPLVVQSRRTPKPGPDELLVQVKAVGLNPADHIMRDQGLFIRSYPSVLGFDISGLVLEVGNNVRSRTVTDKTTPVFQAGITRIAAYAAAVFRSCDPDYGAFQEFCLVPWQHAVPLPANDLSWVQAATLPVATTVPLNAWDMMGFPRLESTQHAEKMAKSEALLIWGASSSVGTMGVQSATLQKLHPDSPTAAVYATCGVANKGYVSSLGADRVFDYNDAGVTDKIVAAAKEDGLVIRHCFLAMGQLSACQAVLQAFVGNGPAARVSKARIASAPPLPQHMKEVEGVETVMVMPEMADEAIRLAQFKYWMGTWSKDKLADGVIRPSPEARIVGHGVGAINQALDLLSKGIVALTAPARKFRTELSPRVTSQKPKPQLLLLPFSSLGDIATGGMSTMNGGDIDGVKLKQPQEGVASINNVPSTGEMSNGAGGDFDRPTEDPAQALQALRKYPQKDGISVHALMDAEKQGGLVELFPCAWPRQSVS
;
A
#
# COMPACT_ATOMS: atom_id res chain seq x y z
N MET A 1 23.90 -3.43 11.08
CA MET A 1 23.30 -3.40 12.44
C MET A 1 23.01 -4.84 12.83
N GLY A 2 23.29 -5.23 14.08
CA GLY A 2 23.10 -6.63 14.50
C GLY A 2 21.66 -6.96 14.89
N THR A 3 20.93 -5.99 15.44
CA THR A 3 19.55 -6.16 15.92
C THR A 3 18.72 -4.89 15.73
N HIS A 4 17.41 -5.02 15.90
CA HIS A 4 16.42 -3.94 15.86
C HIS A 4 15.20 -4.27 16.72
N LEU A 5 14.30 -3.30 16.96
CA LEU A 5 13.06 -3.51 17.71
C LEU A 5 11.90 -3.90 16.79
N ALA A 6 11.07 -4.82 17.28
CA ALA A 6 9.83 -5.26 16.64
C ALA A 6 8.73 -5.42 17.68
N ALA A 7 7.47 -5.16 17.27
CA ALA A 7 6.29 -5.53 18.05
C ALA A 7 5.81 -6.91 17.59
N VAL A 8 6.03 -7.92 18.42
CA VAL A 8 5.87 -9.34 18.07
C VAL A 8 4.57 -9.89 18.68
N ALA A 9 3.74 -10.51 17.86
CA ALA A 9 2.64 -11.32 18.33
C ALA A 9 3.20 -12.68 18.82
N THR A 10 3.00 -12.98 20.10
CA THR A 10 3.48 -14.22 20.74
C THR A 10 2.38 -15.28 20.87
N GLY A 11 1.13 -14.88 20.72
CA GLY A 11 -0.03 -15.77 20.76
C GLY A 11 -1.31 -15.03 20.37
N ARG A 12 -2.37 -15.79 20.10
CA ARG A 12 -3.67 -15.27 19.68
C ARG A 12 -4.32 -14.45 20.80
N GLY A 13 -4.83 -13.27 20.47
CA GLY A 13 -5.56 -12.41 21.40
C GLY A 13 -4.68 -11.75 22.47
N GLN A 14 -3.35 -11.84 22.34
CA GLN A 14 -2.41 -11.22 23.27
C GLN A 14 -1.92 -9.87 22.73
N PRO A 15 -1.60 -8.91 23.61
CA PRO A 15 -0.89 -7.70 23.22
C PRO A 15 0.45 -8.05 22.53
N LEU A 16 0.86 -7.20 21.59
CA LEU A 16 2.17 -7.35 20.96
C LEU A 16 3.28 -7.07 21.98
N VAL A 17 4.32 -7.89 21.97
CA VAL A 17 5.50 -7.75 22.84
C VAL A 17 6.61 -7.04 22.07
N VAL A 18 7.04 -5.88 22.57
CA VAL A 18 8.21 -5.19 21.99
C VAL A 18 9.47 -5.91 22.42
N GLN A 19 10.24 -6.40 21.45
CA GLN A 19 11.49 -7.09 21.71
C GLN A 19 12.54 -6.79 20.64
N SER A 20 13.81 -7.00 21.01
CA SER A 20 14.91 -6.94 20.05
C SER A 20 14.99 -8.24 19.25
N ARG A 21 15.15 -8.14 17.93
CA ARG A 21 15.37 -9.26 17.00
C ARG A 21 16.61 -9.01 16.16
N ARG A 22 17.21 -10.08 15.63
CA ARG A 22 18.30 -9.94 14.65
C ARG A 22 17.78 -9.26 13.40
N THR A 23 18.57 -8.35 12.84
CA THR A 23 18.22 -7.74 11.55
C THR A 23 18.53 -8.73 10.43
N PRO A 24 17.55 -9.12 9.60
CA PRO A 24 17.76 -10.07 8.54
C PRO A 24 18.60 -9.48 7.40
N LYS A 25 19.10 -10.36 6.54
CA LYS A 25 19.72 -10.01 5.26
C LYS A 25 18.76 -10.35 4.12
N PRO A 26 18.63 -9.49 3.10
CA PRO A 26 17.74 -9.79 1.99
C PRO A 26 18.29 -10.97 1.19
N GLY A 27 17.43 -11.93 0.87
CA GLY A 27 17.69 -12.95 -0.12
C GLY A 27 17.54 -12.42 -1.55
N PRO A 28 17.62 -13.28 -2.58
CA PRO A 28 17.24 -12.91 -3.94
C PRO A 28 15.82 -12.34 -3.99
N ASP A 29 15.61 -11.36 -4.87
CA ASP A 29 14.33 -10.67 -5.10
C ASP A 29 13.78 -9.88 -3.89
N GLU A 30 14.60 -9.62 -2.87
CA GLU A 30 14.18 -8.93 -1.66
C GLU A 30 14.86 -7.59 -1.45
N LEU A 31 14.17 -6.71 -0.75
CA LEU A 31 14.68 -5.45 -0.23
C LEU A 31 14.73 -5.54 1.29
N LEU A 32 15.84 -5.09 1.88
CA LEU A 32 15.85 -4.74 3.31
C LEU A 32 15.49 -3.27 3.43
N VAL A 33 14.40 -2.99 4.14
CA VAL A 33 13.83 -1.64 4.25
C VAL A 33 14.00 -1.15 5.68
N GLN A 34 14.58 0.03 5.86
CA GLN A 34 14.47 0.75 7.12
C GLN A 34 13.12 1.46 7.17
N VAL A 35 12.25 0.98 8.05
CA VAL A 35 10.88 1.47 8.18
C VAL A 35 10.89 2.88 8.80
N LYS A 36 10.20 3.81 8.13
CA LYS A 36 10.07 5.23 8.51
C LYS A 36 8.65 5.63 8.88
N ALA A 37 7.65 4.85 8.52
CA ALA A 37 6.29 4.94 9.04
C ALA A 37 5.56 3.63 8.73
N VAL A 38 4.55 3.30 9.53
CA VAL A 38 3.65 2.18 9.25
C VAL A 38 2.21 2.66 9.12
N GLY A 39 1.50 2.07 8.16
CA GLY A 39 0.06 2.20 8.01
C GLY A 39 -0.67 1.21 8.91
N LEU A 40 -1.83 1.60 9.46
CA LEU A 40 -2.69 0.69 10.18
C LEU A 40 -3.99 0.46 9.42
N ASN A 41 -4.39 -0.80 9.38
CA ASN A 41 -5.55 -1.30 8.67
C ASN A 41 -6.46 -2.06 9.65
N PRO A 42 -7.79 -2.06 9.46
CA PRO A 42 -8.70 -2.81 10.33
C PRO A 42 -8.28 -4.28 10.50
N ALA A 43 -7.72 -4.90 9.45
CA ALA A 43 -7.18 -6.25 9.54
C ALA A 43 -6.12 -6.41 10.65
N ASP A 44 -5.29 -5.40 10.94
CA ASP A 44 -4.17 -5.51 11.89
C ASP A 44 -4.63 -5.78 13.32
N HIS A 45 -5.68 -5.09 13.78
CA HIS A 45 -6.21 -5.35 15.12
C HIS A 45 -6.95 -6.69 15.15
N ILE A 46 -7.61 -7.11 14.06
CA ILE A 46 -8.24 -8.43 13.96
C ILE A 46 -7.16 -9.55 13.94
N MET A 47 -6.00 -9.32 13.32
CA MET A 47 -4.85 -10.23 13.38
C MET A 47 -4.39 -10.39 14.84
N ARG A 48 -4.18 -9.29 15.56
CA ARG A 48 -3.78 -9.31 16.98
C ARG A 48 -4.83 -10.00 17.86
N ASP A 49 -6.08 -9.55 17.77
CA ASP A 49 -7.15 -9.90 18.70
C ASP A 49 -7.73 -11.30 18.41
N GLN A 50 -7.85 -11.66 17.13
CA GLN A 50 -8.58 -12.85 16.69
C GLN A 50 -7.73 -13.82 15.86
N GLY A 51 -6.48 -13.49 15.53
CA GLY A 51 -5.60 -14.38 14.76
C GLY A 51 -5.94 -14.47 13.28
N LEU A 52 -6.66 -13.49 12.71
CA LEU A 52 -6.91 -13.43 11.26
C LEU A 52 -5.57 -13.54 10.51
N PHE A 53 -5.50 -14.39 9.49
CA PHE A 53 -4.30 -14.61 8.66
C PHE A 53 -3.03 -15.11 9.38
N ILE A 54 -3.09 -15.44 10.68
CA ILE A 54 -1.94 -15.97 11.41
C ILE A 54 -2.03 -17.49 11.53
N ARG A 55 -1.04 -18.19 10.97
CA ARG A 55 -0.94 -19.65 11.02
C ARG A 55 0.01 -20.16 12.10
N SER A 56 0.95 -19.33 12.53
CA SER A 56 1.97 -19.67 13.52
C SER A 56 2.41 -18.44 14.29
N TYR A 57 2.86 -18.67 15.53
CA TYR A 57 3.48 -17.67 16.40
C TYR A 57 4.89 -18.18 16.77
N PRO A 58 5.85 -17.29 17.08
CA PRO A 58 5.74 -15.82 17.05
C PRO A 58 5.73 -15.26 15.62
N SER A 59 5.10 -14.10 15.43
CA SER A 59 5.08 -13.38 14.14
C SER A 59 5.09 -11.86 14.35
N VAL A 60 5.52 -11.10 13.34
CA VAL A 60 5.38 -9.64 13.30
C VAL A 60 4.21 -9.33 12.36
N LEU A 61 3.28 -8.50 12.82
CA LEU A 61 2.03 -8.21 12.09
C LEU A 61 2.15 -6.93 11.27
N GLY A 62 1.02 -6.50 10.69
CA GLY A 62 0.90 -5.29 9.88
C GLY A 62 1.15 -5.53 8.40
N PHE A 63 0.68 -4.60 7.57
CA PHE A 63 0.80 -4.66 6.11
C PHE A 63 1.57 -3.49 5.51
N ASP A 64 1.37 -2.28 6.02
CA ASP A 64 1.80 -1.07 5.33
C ASP A 64 3.08 -0.51 5.93
N ILE A 65 4.11 -0.34 5.09
CA ILE A 65 5.31 0.39 5.45
C ILE A 65 5.62 1.49 4.43
N SER A 66 6.28 2.55 4.89
CA SER A 66 7.15 3.36 4.03
C SER A 66 8.53 3.46 4.64
N GLY A 67 9.56 3.58 3.80
CA GLY A 67 10.92 3.51 4.29
C GLY A 67 12.00 3.75 3.25
N LEU A 68 13.24 3.66 3.73
CA LEU A 68 14.44 3.75 2.90
C LEU A 68 14.97 2.34 2.62
N VAL A 69 15.25 2.03 1.35
CA VAL A 69 15.93 0.79 0.98
C VAL A 69 17.36 0.84 1.51
N LEU A 70 17.79 -0.15 2.30
CA LEU A 70 19.14 -0.23 2.84
C LEU A 70 20.01 -1.26 2.15
N GLU A 71 19.44 -2.39 1.76
CA GLU A 71 20.14 -3.44 1.03
C GLU A 71 19.19 -4.01 -0.04
N VAL A 72 19.76 -4.38 -1.18
CA VAL A 72 19.03 -4.90 -2.34
C VAL A 72 19.57 -6.30 -2.62
N GLY A 73 18.67 -7.28 -2.63
CA GLY A 73 18.99 -8.66 -2.96
C GLY A 73 19.36 -8.84 -4.42
N ASN A 74 19.92 -10.01 -4.74
CA ASN A 74 20.21 -10.41 -6.12
C ASN A 74 18.90 -10.46 -6.94
N ASN A 75 18.99 -10.30 -8.27
CA ASN A 75 17.85 -10.36 -9.21
C ASN A 75 16.79 -9.25 -9.11
N VAL A 76 16.94 -8.30 -8.16
CA VAL A 76 16.07 -7.13 -8.12
C VAL A 76 16.25 -6.29 -9.39
N ARG A 77 15.11 -5.90 -9.99
CA ARG A 77 15.05 -5.36 -11.35
C ARG A 77 15.87 -4.08 -11.53
N SER A 78 16.55 -4.00 -12.67
CA SER A 78 17.07 -2.76 -13.23
C SER A 78 16.29 -2.36 -14.48
N ARG A 79 16.15 -1.06 -14.73
CA ARG A 79 15.54 -0.52 -15.94
C ARG A 79 16.61 -0.27 -16.98
N THR A 80 16.55 -0.96 -18.11
CA THR A 80 17.42 -0.69 -19.27
C THR A 80 16.66 0.18 -20.26
N VAL A 81 17.16 1.38 -20.52
CA VAL A 81 16.67 2.26 -21.59
C VAL A 81 17.83 2.56 -22.52
N THR A 82 17.68 2.10 -23.77
CA THR A 82 18.48 2.32 -25.00
C THR A 82 20.00 2.16 -24.93
N ASP A 83 20.70 2.48 -23.83
CA ASP A 83 22.12 2.18 -23.55
C ASP A 83 22.48 2.27 -22.04
N LYS A 84 21.50 2.50 -21.15
CA LYS A 84 21.73 2.67 -19.71
C LYS A 84 20.83 1.77 -18.88
N THR A 85 21.45 0.94 -18.06
CA THR A 85 20.79 0.15 -17.03
C THR A 85 20.83 0.90 -15.70
N THR A 86 19.68 1.40 -15.26
CA THR A 86 19.54 2.10 -13.97
C THR A 86 18.81 1.18 -12.99
N PRO A 87 19.37 0.90 -11.80
CA PRO A 87 18.66 0.13 -10.78
C PRO A 87 17.36 0.84 -10.39
N VAL A 88 16.25 0.10 -10.33
CA VAL A 88 14.96 0.65 -9.87
C VAL A 88 15.02 0.98 -8.38
N PHE A 89 15.73 0.14 -7.61
CA PHE A 89 15.96 0.31 -6.19
C PHE A 89 17.47 0.44 -5.93
N GLN A 90 17.84 1.44 -5.13
CA GLN A 90 19.21 1.73 -4.75
C GLN A 90 19.31 1.88 -3.24
N ALA A 91 20.21 1.11 -2.65
CA ALA A 91 20.53 1.16 -1.22
C ALA A 91 20.94 2.57 -0.80
N GLY A 92 20.38 3.05 0.31
CA GLY A 92 20.63 4.37 0.88
C GLY A 92 19.98 5.54 0.12
N ILE A 93 19.31 5.28 -1.01
CA ILE A 93 18.78 6.32 -1.90
C ILE A 93 17.27 6.17 -2.10
N THR A 94 16.80 4.97 -2.48
CA THR A 94 15.40 4.81 -2.89
C THR A 94 14.47 4.80 -1.69
N ARG A 95 13.54 5.76 -1.68
CA ARG A 95 12.40 5.82 -0.78
C ARG A 95 11.27 4.98 -1.35
N ILE A 96 10.58 4.21 -0.52
CA ILE A 96 9.49 3.33 -0.96
C ILE A 96 8.26 3.45 -0.05
N ALA A 97 7.11 3.06 -0.59
CA ALA A 97 6.03 2.44 0.18
C ALA A 97 5.93 0.96 -0.22
N ALA A 98 5.54 0.08 0.70
CA ALA A 98 5.46 -1.34 0.40
C ALA A 98 4.39 -2.08 1.21
N TYR A 99 3.87 -3.14 0.60
CA TYR A 99 2.99 -4.12 1.23
C TYR A 99 3.84 -5.26 1.83
N ALA A 100 4.13 -5.15 3.12
CA ALA A 100 4.90 -6.09 3.92
C ALA A 100 3.96 -7.02 4.70
N ALA A 101 3.83 -8.28 4.28
CA ALA A 101 2.84 -9.19 4.86
C ALA A 101 3.43 -10.57 5.15
N ALA A 102 3.68 -10.83 6.44
CA ALA A 102 4.22 -12.10 6.93
C ALA A 102 3.36 -13.31 6.53
N VAL A 103 2.03 -13.15 6.36
CA VAL A 103 1.14 -14.23 5.92
C VAL A 103 1.56 -14.90 4.60
N PHE A 104 2.19 -14.15 3.69
CA PHE A 104 2.67 -14.69 2.40
C PHE A 104 4.02 -15.42 2.51
N ARG A 105 4.65 -15.36 3.68
CA ARG A 105 5.95 -15.95 4.00
C ARG A 105 5.82 -16.86 5.22
N SER A 106 4.75 -17.65 5.27
CA SER A 106 4.50 -18.62 6.37
C SER A 106 4.50 -17.99 7.77
N CYS A 107 4.03 -16.74 7.87
CA CYS A 107 4.05 -15.93 9.09
C CYS A 107 5.45 -15.64 9.64
N ASP A 108 6.50 -15.72 8.80
CA ASP A 108 7.86 -15.37 9.17
C ASP A 108 7.93 -13.90 9.65
N PRO A 109 8.38 -13.65 10.90
CA PRO A 109 8.42 -12.31 11.46
C PRO A 109 9.37 -11.33 10.74
N ASP A 110 10.25 -11.77 9.83
CA ASP A 110 11.09 -10.85 9.05
C ASP A 110 10.33 -10.05 7.97
N TYR A 111 9.08 -10.41 7.69
CA TYR A 111 8.26 -9.85 6.61
C TYR A 111 7.04 -9.05 7.09
N GLY A 112 6.87 -8.85 8.40
CA GLY A 112 5.79 -8.06 8.98
C GLY A 112 6.11 -6.57 9.09
N ALA A 113 5.11 -5.69 8.96
CA ALA A 113 5.34 -4.24 8.96
C ALA A 113 5.77 -3.65 10.32
N PHE A 114 5.34 -4.24 11.44
CA PHE A 114 5.47 -3.67 12.79
C PHE A 114 6.87 -3.83 13.43
N GLN A 115 7.90 -3.40 12.70
CA GLN A 115 9.30 -3.45 13.10
C GLN A 115 10.14 -2.35 12.42
N GLU A 116 11.35 -2.10 12.94
CA GLU A 116 12.23 -1.05 12.41
C GLU A 116 12.91 -1.41 11.07
N PHE A 117 13.10 -2.72 10.81
CA PHE A 117 13.66 -3.22 9.55
C PHE A 117 12.88 -4.42 9.06
N CYS A 118 12.43 -4.38 7.80
CA CYS A 118 11.55 -5.38 7.23
C CYS A 118 12.11 -5.88 5.89
N LEU A 119 12.02 -7.19 5.65
CA LEU A 119 12.18 -7.76 4.32
C LEU A 119 10.92 -7.59 3.50
N VAL A 120 11.09 -7.25 2.23
CA VAL A 120 9.98 -7.04 1.29
C VAL A 120 10.38 -7.61 -0.07
N PRO A 121 9.56 -8.49 -0.70
CA PRO A 121 9.73 -8.83 -2.11
C PRO A 121 9.63 -7.56 -2.97
N TRP A 122 10.59 -7.29 -3.85
CA TRP A 122 10.64 -5.99 -4.55
C TRP A 122 9.37 -5.66 -5.35
N GLN A 123 8.63 -6.69 -5.79
CA GLN A 123 7.34 -6.57 -6.49
C GLN A 123 6.26 -5.90 -5.63
N HIS A 124 6.37 -5.98 -4.31
CA HIS A 124 5.43 -5.39 -3.36
C HIS A 124 5.75 -3.93 -3.03
N ALA A 125 6.84 -3.39 -3.57
CA ALA A 125 7.30 -2.04 -3.31
C ALA A 125 6.99 -1.09 -4.48
N VAL A 126 6.56 0.13 -4.15
CA VAL A 126 6.51 1.26 -5.07
C VAL A 126 7.65 2.22 -4.73
N PRO A 127 8.57 2.51 -5.66
CA PRO A 127 9.52 3.59 -5.46
C PRO A 127 8.76 4.92 -5.48
N LEU A 128 8.94 5.72 -4.43
CA LEU A 128 8.26 7.00 -4.31
C LEU A 128 8.82 7.99 -5.35
N PRO A 129 7.99 8.86 -5.94
CA PRO A 129 8.49 9.91 -6.82
C PRO A 129 9.35 10.90 -6.03
N ALA A 130 10.07 11.77 -6.73
CA ALA A 130 10.84 12.85 -6.11
C ALA A 130 9.94 13.95 -5.50
N ASN A 131 8.63 13.89 -5.71
CA ASN A 131 7.68 14.80 -5.07
C ASN A 131 7.69 14.59 -3.56
N ASP A 132 7.45 15.66 -2.80
CA ASP A 132 7.63 15.75 -1.35
C ASP A 132 6.64 14.91 -0.51
N LEU A 133 6.25 13.71 -0.97
CA LEU A 133 5.47 12.76 -0.18
C LEU A 133 6.21 12.45 1.11
N SER A 134 5.58 12.74 2.25
CA SER A 134 6.13 12.36 3.55
C SER A 134 6.10 10.84 3.76
N TRP A 135 6.90 10.33 4.69
CA TRP A 135 6.84 8.92 5.09
C TRP A 135 5.45 8.51 5.55
N VAL A 136 4.79 9.40 6.29
CA VAL A 136 3.45 9.16 6.82
C VAL A 136 2.43 9.02 5.68
N GLN A 137 2.43 9.95 4.72
CA GLN A 137 1.57 9.86 3.53
C GLN A 137 1.88 8.63 2.68
N ALA A 138 3.15 8.31 2.49
CA ALA A 138 3.54 7.14 1.71
C ALA A 138 3.08 5.82 2.36
N ALA A 139 3.11 5.74 3.69
CA ALA A 139 2.68 4.56 4.43
C ALA A 139 1.16 4.32 4.35
N THR A 140 0.35 5.28 3.88
CA THR A 140 -1.09 5.06 3.67
C THR A 140 -1.43 4.43 2.33
N LEU A 141 -0.45 4.21 1.44
CA LEU A 141 -0.68 3.80 0.06
C LEU A 141 -0.83 2.29 -0.17
N PRO A 142 -0.06 1.37 0.46
CA PRO A 142 0.05 0.00 -0.04
C PRO A 142 -1.28 -0.78 0.00
N VAL A 143 -1.92 -0.93 1.16
CA VAL A 143 -3.26 -1.55 1.25
C VAL A 143 -4.31 -0.69 0.55
N ALA A 144 -4.29 0.63 0.73
CA ALA A 144 -5.25 1.55 0.12
C ALA A 144 -5.32 1.41 -1.40
N THR A 145 -4.20 1.10 -2.05
CA THR A 145 -4.12 0.95 -3.50
C THR A 145 -4.36 -0.47 -3.95
N THR A 146 -3.74 -1.46 -3.29
CA THR A 146 -3.82 -2.87 -3.74
C THR A 146 -5.24 -3.44 -3.61
N VAL A 147 -6.00 -3.04 -2.59
CA VAL A 147 -7.37 -3.55 -2.38
C VAL A 147 -8.34 -3.14 -3.51
N PRO A 148 -8.54 -1.86 -3.86
CA PRO A 148 -9.41 -1.51 -4.97
C PRO A 148 -8.89 -2.01 -6.32
N LEU A 149 -7.57 -2.04 -6.56
CA LEU A 149 -7.04 -2.59 -7.82
C LEU A 149 -7.29 -4.10 -7.95
N ASN A 150 -7.20 -4.85 -6.85
CA ASN A 150 -7.57 -6.25 -6.84
C ASN A 150 -9.08 -6.43 -7.07
N ALA A 151 -9.92 -5.56 -6.50
CA ALA A 151 -11.35 -5.55 -6.80
C ALA A 151 -11.62 -5.36 -8.30
N TRP A 152 -10.87 -4.49 -8.98
CA TRP A 152 -10.95 -4.29 -10.43
C TRP A 152 -10.54 -5.54 -11.22
N ASP A 153 -9.41 -6.16 -10.85
CA ASP A 153 -8.97 -7.42 -11.46
C ASP A 153 -10.04 -8.52 -11.30
N MET A 154 -10.61 -8.69 -10.10
CA MET A 154 -11.66 -9.69 -9.82
C MET A 154 -12.98 -9.43 -10.56
N MET A 155 -13.33 -8.16 -10.76
CA MET A 155 -14.50 -7.78 -11.55
C MET A 155 -14.24 -7.86 -13.06
N GLY A 156 -12.99 -8.05 -13.49
CA GLY A 156 -12.62 -8.15 -14.90
C GLY A 156 -12.50 -6.79 -15.60
N PHE A 157 -12.26 -5.71 -14.87
CA PHE A 157 -11.96 -4.41 -15.48
C PHE A 157 -10.62 -4.46 -16.21
N PRO A 158 -10.49 -3.73 -17.32
CA PRO A 158 -9.22 -3.64 -18.03
C PRO A 158 -8.15 -2.99 -17.15
N ARG A 159 -6.93 -3.51 -17.26
CA ARG A 159 -5.74 -2.86 -16.72
C ARG A 159 -5.40 -1.65 -17.58
N LEU A 160 -5.18 -0.50 -16.95
CA LEU A 160 -5.04 0.79 -17.64
C LEU A 160 -3.87 0.88 -18.65
N GLU A 161 -2.87 0.01 -18.53
CA GLU A 161 -1.70 -0.03 -19.42
C GLU A 161 -1.86 -1.05 -20.57
N SER A 162 -3.02 -1.69 -20.68
CA SER A 162 -3.29 -2.62 -21.78
C SER A 162 -3.39 -1.84 -23.09
N THR A 163 -2.49 -2.12 -24.03
CA THR A 163 -2.51 -1.56 -25.39
C THR A 163 -3.39 -2.36 -26.35
N GLN A 164 -4.03 -3.44 -25.87
CA GLN A 164 -5.03 -4.17 -26.64
C GLN A 164 -6.34 -3.38 -26.60
N HIS A 165 -6.42 -2.35 -27.43
CA HIS A 165 -7.67 -1.64 -27.64
C HIS A 165 -8.62 -2.57 -28.40
N ALA A 166 -9.63 -3.06 -27.71
CA ALA A 166 -10.81 -3.58 -28.38
C ALA A 166 -11.57 -2.38 -28.99
N GLU A 167 -12.61 -2.66 -29.78
CA GLU A 167 -13.53 -1.60 -30.19
C GLU A 167 -14.04 -0.85 -28.94
N LYS A 168 -14.03 0.49 -29.01
CA LYS A 168 -14.42 1.38 -27.91
C LYS A 168 -15.74 0.89 -27.29
N MET A 169 -15.69 0.47 -26.03
CA MET A 169 -16.88 -0.04 -25.36
C MET A 169 -17.89 1.08 -25.09
N ALA A 170 -19.17 0.78 -25.27
CA ALA A 170 -20.24 1.69 -24.90
C ALA A 170 -20.31 1.84 -23.37
N LYS A 171 -20.10 3.06 -22.89
CA LYS A 171 -20.18 3.39 -21.46
C LYS A 171 -21.64 3.44 -21.04
N SER A 172 -22.01 2.54 -20.14
CA SER A 172 -23.41 2.35 -19.72
C SER A 172 -23.55 2.00 -18.23
N GLU A 173 -22.45 1.99 -17.48
CA GLU A 173 -22.43 1.56 -16.08
C GLU A 173 -22.02 2.68 -15.13
N ALA A 174 -22.71 2.78 -14.00
CA ALA A 174 -22.19 3.49 -12.84
C ALA A 174 -21.47 2.48 -11.93
N LEU A 175 -20.21 2.79 -11.60
CA LEU A 175 -19.41 2.01 -10.65
C LEU A 175 -19.67 2.53 -9.23
N LEU A 176 -20.19 1.66 -8.36
CA LEU A 176 -20.58 2.04 -7.00
C LEU A 176 -19.45 1.80 -5.99
N ILE A 177 -19.01 2.85 -5.30
CA ILE A 177 -18.05 2.78 -4.20
C ILE A 177 -18.79 3.00 -2.87
N TRP A 178 -19.00 1.93 -2.12
CA TRP A 178 -19.66 2.04 -0.81
C TRP A 178 -18.63 2.24 0.30
N GLY A 179 -18.80 3.27 1.14
CA GLY A 179 -17.84 3.61 2.19
C GLY A 179 -16.64 4.40 1.65
N ALA A 180 -16.91 5.33 0.73
CA ALA A 180 -15.93 6.05 -0.08
C ALA A 180 -15.01 7.02 0.67
N SER A 181 -15.31 7.38 1.92
CA SER A 181 -14.43 8.24 2.74
C SER A 181 -13.38 7.47 3.55
N SER A 182 -13.31 6.15 3.38
CA SER A 182 -12.28 5.29 3.99
C SER A 182 -10.98 5.28 3.18
N SER A 183 -9.87 4.78 3.73
CA SER A 183 -8.60 4.74 3.00
C SER A 183 -8.66 3.95 1.69
N VAL A 184 -9.17 2.72 1.71
CA VAL A 184 -9.38 1.95 0.47
C VAL A 184 -10.51 2.54 -0.38
N GLY A 185 -11.51 3.19 0.24
CA GLY A 185 -12.65 3.80 -0.46
C GLY A 185 -12.27 5.05 -1.26
N THR A 186 -11.44 5.93 -0.71
CA THR A 186 -11.01 7.15 -1.41
C THR A 186 -10.09 6.83 -2.58
N MET A 187 -9.22 5.83 -2.44
CA MET A 187 -8.44 5.29 -3.56
C MET A 187 -9.33 4.51 -4.55
N GLY A 188 -10.38 3.86 -4.06
CA GLY A 188 -11.45 3.28 -4.88
C GLY A 188 -12.12 4.31 -5.78
N VAL A 189 -12.46 5.50 -5.26
CA VAL A 189 -13.00 6.60 -6.07
C VAL A 189 -11.99 7.08 -7.11
N GLN A 190 -10.75 7.39 -6.70
CA GLN A 190 -9.71 7.89 -7.61
C GLN A 190 -9.42 6.88 -8.75
N SER A 191 -9.27 5.60 -8.43
CA SER A 191 -9.02 4.55 -9.44
C SER A 191 -10.25 4.27 -10.31
N ALA A 192 -11.47 4.35 -9.76
CA ALA A 192 -12.71 4.27 -10.53
C ALA A 192 -12.85 5.44 -11.52
N THR A 193 -12.39 6.64 -11.18
CA THR A 193 -12.34 7.76 -12.12
C THR A 193 -11.40 7.47 -13.29
N LEU A 194 -10.28 6.79 -13.07
CA LEU A 194 -9.42 6.34 -14.17
C LEU A 194 -10.08 5.26 -15.01
N GLN A 195 -10.85 4.34 -14.40
CA GLN A 195 -11.68 3.40 -15.16
C GLN A 195 -12.76 4.10 -15.98
N LYS A 196 -13.33 5.20 -15.48
CA LYS A 196 -14.25 6.04 -16.26
C LYS A 196 -13.58 6.68 -17.47
N LEU A 197 -12.27 6.91 -17.46
CA LEU A 197 -11.53 7.47 -18.60
C LEU A 197 -11.07 6.40 -19.60
N HIS A 198 -10.89 5.16 -19.16
CA HIS A 198 -10.41 4.07 -20.02
C HIS A 198 -11.39 3.79 -21.20
N PRO A 199 -10.88 3.55 -22.42
CA PRO A 199 -11.72 3.29 -23.61
C PRO A 199 -12.45 1.94 -23.56
N ASP A 200 -11.81 0.92 -22.97
CA ASP A 200 -12.35 -0.45 -22.89
C ASP A 200 -13.11 -0.70 -21.57
N SER A 201 -13.43 0.36 -20.83
CA SER A 201 -14.20 0.25 -19.58
C SER A 201 -15.67 0.60 -19.83
N PRO A 202 -16.62 -0.16 -19.28
CA PRO A 202 -18.05 0.15 -19.39
C PRO A 202 -18.47 1.33 -18.48
N THR A 203 -17.56 1.83 -17.64
CA THR A 203 -17.84 2.84 -16.61
C THR A 203 -18.11 4.20 -17.24
N ALA A 204 -19.33 4.69 -17.08
CA ALA A 204 -19.78 6.03 -17.44
C ALA A 204 -19.73 7.01 -16.26
N ALA A 205 -19.94 6.52 -15.03
CA ALA A 205 -20.00 7.34 -13.82
C ALA A 205 -19.44 6.61 -12.59
N VAL A 206 -18.97 7.37 -11.61
CA VAL A 206 -18.55 6.89 -10.29
C VAL A 206 -19.58 7.38 -9.27
N TYR A 207 -20.32 6.43 -8.70
CA TYR A 207 -21.25 6.71 -7.61
C TYR A 207 -20.59 6.34 -6.29
N ALA A 208 -20.79 7.14 -5.25
CA ALA A 208 -20.13 6.93 -3.97
C ALA A 208 -21.08 7.10 -2.79
N THR A 209 -20.84 6.36 -1.70
CA THR A 209 -21.52 6.60 -0.42
C THR A 209 -20.54 7.03 0.65
N CYS A 210 -20.90 8.05 1.44
CA CYS A 210 -20.15 8.50 2.61
C CYS A 210 -21.08 9.22 3.59
N GLY A 211 -20.60 9.60 4.78
CA GLY A 211 -21.38 10.45 5.68
C GLY A 211 -21.47 11.87 5.13
N VAL A 212 -22.55 12.61 5.45
CA VAL A 212 -22.83 13.96 4.91
C VAL A 212 -21.63 14.91 4.93
N ALA A 213 -20.87 14.92 6.03
CA ALA A 213 -19.71 15.80 6.20
C ALA A 213 -18.60 15.58 5.15
N ASN A 214 -18.54 14.38 4.54
CA ASN A 214 -17.50 13.99 3.59
C ASN A 214 -17.96 14.09 2.13
N LYS A 215 -19.18 14.56 1.84
CA LYS A 215 -19.70 14.59 0.46
C LYS A 215 -18.82 15.43 -0.47
N GLY A 216 -18.54 16.68 -0.09
CA GLY A 216 -17.67 17.57 -0.87
C GLY A 216 -16.26 17.01 -1.05
N TYR A 217 -15.72 16.39 -0.01
CA TYR A 217 -14.41 15.73 -0.06
C TYR A 217 -14.39 14.57 -1.07
N VAL A 218 -15.35 13.66 -0.99
CA VAL A 218 -15.46 12.51 -1.90
C VAL A 218 -15.72 12.94 -3.34
N SER A 219 -16.56 13.96 -3.56
CA SER A 219 -16.73 14.57 -4.90
C SER A 219 -15.40 15.12 -5.44
N SER A 220 -14.59 15.78 -4.61
CA SER A 220 -13.28 16.31 -5.03
C SER A 220 -12.26 15.23 -5.44
N LEU A 221 -12.52 13.96 -5.11
CA LEU A 221 -11.70 12.82 -5.52
C LEU A 221 -12.16 12.20 -6.85
N GLY A 222 -13.28 12.66 -7.42
CA GLY A 222 -13.75 12.24 -8.74
C GLY A 222 -15.09 11.49 -8.77
N ALA A 223 -15.82 11.43 -7.64
CA ALA A 223 -17.17 10.86 -7.61
C ALA A 223 -18.18 11.82 -8.28
N ASP A 224 -18.98 11.29 -9.20
CA ASP A 224 -20.00 12.03 -9.96
C ASP A 224 -21.28 12.26 -9.15
N ARG A 225 -21.71 11.26 -8.37
CA ARG A 225 -22.83 11.38 -7.40
C ARG A 225 -22.42 10.82 -6.05
N VAL A 226 -22.75 11.54 -4.96
CA VAL A 226 -22.41 11.14 -3.59
C VAL A 226 -23.65 11.09 -2.70
N PHE A 227 -23.90 9.92 -2.14
CA PHE A 227 -25.08 9.61 -1.33
C PHE A 227 -24.71 9.48 0.15
N ASP A 228 -25.62 9.89 1.03
CA ASP A 228 -25.45 9.66 2.48
C ASP A 228 -25.88 8.24 2.81
N TYR A 229 -24.97 7.43 3.35
CA TYR A 229 -25.31 6.05 3.72
C TYR A 229 -26.25 5.97 4.93
N ASN A 230 -26.40 7.05 5.71
CA ASN A 230 -27.32 7.09 6.85
C ASN A 230 -28.77 7.39 6.44
N ASP A 231 -28.99 7.73 5.18
CA ASP A 231 -30.32 7.98 4.64
C ASP A 231 -31.08 6.66 4.53
N ALA A 232 -32.22 6.55 5.21
CA ALA A 232 -33.02 5.32 5.22
C ALA A 232 -33.49 4.88 3.81
N GLY A 233 -33.57 5.82 2.86
CA GLY A 233 -33.90 5.55 1.45
C GLY A 233 -32.69 5.55 0.52
N VAL A 234 -31.46 5.41 1.02
CA VAL A 234 -30.24 5.53 0.21
C VAL A 234 -30.20 4.56 -0.97
N THR A 235 -30.66 3.32 -0.79
CA THR A 235 -30.68 2.31 -1.85
C THR A 235 -31.57 2.74 -3.00
N ASP A 236 -32.78 3.20 -2.69
CA ASP A 236 -33.76 3.63 -3.68
C ASP A 236 -33.29 4.90 -4.40
N LYS A 237 -32.63 5.82 -3.69
CA LYS A 237 -32.04 7.03 -4.25
C LYS A 237 -30.91 6.72 -5.23
N ILE A 238 -30.04 5.78 -4.90
CA ILE A 238 -28.97 5.33 -5.80
C ILE A 238 -29.55 4.69 -7.06
N VAL A 239 -30.55 3.82 -6.90
CA VAL A 239 -31.22 3.15 -8.03
C VAL A 239 -31.95 4.16 -8.92
N ALA A 240 -32.67 5.12 -8.33
CA ALA A 240 -33.37 6.17 -9.06
C ALA A 240 -32.40 7.07 -9.84
N ALA A 241 -31.27 7.46 -9.22
CA ALA A 241 -30.23 8.25 -9.87
C ALA A 241 -29.62 7.54 -11.09
N ALA A 242 -29.30 6.25 -10.97
CA ALA A 242 -28.78 5.49 -12.10
C ALA A 242 -29.80 5.40 -13.24
N LYS A 243 -31.10 5.21 -12.94
CA LYS A 243 -32.16 5.21 -13.96
C LYS A 243 -32.30 6.57 -14.65
N GLU A 244 -32.25 7.65 -13.90
CA GLU A 244 -32.28 9.03 -14.41
C GLU A 244 -31.11 9.29 -15.37
N ASP A 245 -29.92 8.81 -15.02
CA ASP A 245 -28.71 8.93 -15.84
C ASP A 245 -28.68 7.93 -17.02
N GLY A 246 -29.69 7.05 -17.14
CA GLY A 246 -29.74 6.00 -18.16
C GLY A 246 -28.71 4.88 -17.96
N LEU A 247 -28.16 4.75 -16.75
CA LEU A 247 -27.10 3.82 -16.37
C LEU A 247 -27.63 2.60 -15.60
N VAL A 248 -26.79 1.56 -15.54
CA VAL A 248 -26.99 0.39 -14.69
C VAL A 248 -25.87 0.30 -13.65
N ILE A 249 -26.13 -0.33 -12.51
CA ILE A 249 -25.09 -0.60 -11.51
C ILE A 249 -24.84 -2.11 -11.49
N ARG A 250 -23.80 -2.54 -12.21
CA ARG A 250 -23.36 -3.96 -12.23
C ARG A 250 -22.30 -4.27 -11.18
N HIS A 251 -21.50 -3.26 -10.83
CA HIS A 251 -20.28 -3.43 -10.06
C HIS A 251 -20.32 -2.54 -8.80
N CYS A 252 -20.01 -3.15 -7.67
CA CYS A 252 -19.83 -2.43 -6.40
C CYS A 252 -18.52 -2.82 -5.72
N PHE A 253 -17.74 -1.82 -5.34
CA PHE A 253 -16.66 -1.98 -4.38
C PHE A 253 -17.15 -1.58 -2.99
N LEU A 254 -17.29 -2.57 -2.10
CA LEU A 254 -17.62 -2.36 -0.70
C LEU A 254 -16.34 -2.14 0.10
N ALA A 255 -15.97 -0.88 0.29
CA ALA A 255 -14.79 -0.49 1.08
C ALA A 255 -15.03 -0.69 2.59
N MET A 256 -16.22 -0.31 3.06
CA MET A 256 -16.71 -0.52 4.43
C MET A 256 -18.20 -0.23 4.50
N GLY A 257 -18.94 -0.82 5.44
CA GLY A 257 -20.37 -0.56 5.64
C GLY A 257 -21.25 -1.79 5.43
N GLN A 258 -22.48 -1.58 5.00
CA GLN A 258 -23.53 -2.60 4.99
C GLN A 258 -23.59 -3.34 3.65
N LEU A 259 -23.15 -4.60 3.65
CA LEU A 259 -23.22 -5.48 2.47
C LEU A 259 -24.63 -5.63 1.90
N SER A 260 -25.65 -5.77 2.77
CA SER A 260 -27.04 -5.93 2.36
C SER A 260 -27.57 -4.76 1.54
N ALA A 261 -27.12 -3.54 1.82
CA ALA A 261 -27.50 -2.35 1.06
C ALA A 261 -26.87 -2.36 -0.34
N CYS A 262 -25.60 -2.76 -0.45
CA CYS A 262 -24.95 -2.96 -1.75
C CYS A 262 -25.67 -4.04 -2.58
N GLN A 263 -26.02 -5.17 -1.95
CA GLN A 263 -26.78 -6.25 -2.61
C GLN A 263 -28.14 -5.75 -3.10
N ALA A 264 -28.87 -4.98 -2.29
CA ALA A 264 -30.16 -4.43 -2.68
C ALA A 264 -30.06 -3.48 -3.89
N VAL A 265 -29.04 -2.62 -3.95
CA VAL A 265 -28.81 -1.74 -5.10
C VAL A 265 -28.55 -2.54 -6.36
N LEU A 266 -27.65 -3.54 -6.31
CA LEU A 266 -27.30 -4.34 -7.50
C LEU A 266 -28.47 -5.22 -7.94
N GLN A 267 -29.20 -5.83 -7.01
CA GLN A 267 -30.37 -6.66 -7.31
C GLN A 267 -31.42 -5.91 -8.15
N ALA A 268 -31.55 -4.59 -7.95
CA ALA A 268 -32.51 -3.78 -8.72
C ALA A 268 -32.22 -3.75 -10.24
N PHE A 269 -31.01 -4.11 -10.66
CA PHE A 269 -30.57 -4.14 -12.07
C PHE A 269 -30.41 -5.57 -12.63
N VAL A 270 -30.54 -6.60 -11.79
CA VAL A 270 -30.36 -8.01 -12.15
C VAL A 270 -31.72 -8.71 -12.37
N GLY A 271 -31.80 -9.59 -13.37
CA GLY A 271 -32.95 -10.49 -13.59
C GLY A 271 -34.01 -9.94 -14.55
N ASN A 272 -35.30 -10.01 -14.17
CA ASN A 272 -36.46 -9.61 -14.99
C ASN A 272 -37.20 -8.37 -14.44
N GLY A 273 -36.61 -7.64 -13.49
CA GLY A 273 -37.21 -6.42 -12.94
C GLY A 273 -37.39 -5.33 -14.01
N PRO A 274 -38.24 -4.31 -13.78
CA PRO A 274 -38.52 -3.26 -14.76
C PRO A 274 -37.29 -2.41 -15.15
N ALA A 275 -36.17 -2.53 -14.44
CA ALA A 275 -34.90 -1.90 -14.75
C ALA A 275 -33.78 -2.91 -15.07
N ALA A 276 -34.12 -4.19 -15.17
CA ALA A 276 -33.12 -5.23 -15.35
C ALA A 276 -32.52 -5.17 -16.75
N ARG A 277 -31.20 -5.03 -16.77
CA ARG A 277 -30.40 -4.89 -18.00
C ARG A 277 -29.12 -5.72 -17.94
N VAL A 278 -28.86 -6.39 -16.81
CA VAL A 278 -27.67 -7.24 -16.61
C VAL A 278 -28.07 -8.62 -16.09
N SER A 279 -27.34 -9.65 -16.54
CA SER A 279 -27.57 -11.04 -16.14
C SER A 279 -26.86 -11.43 -14.84
N LYS A 280 -25.77 -10.71 -14.49
CA LYS A 280 -24.99 -10.89 -13.28
C LYS A 280 -24.41 -9.56 -12.81
N ALA A 281 -24.32 -9.38 -11.50
CA ALA A 281 -23.68 -8.25 -10.84
C ALA A 281 -22.65 -8.76 -9.81
N ARG A 282 -21.69 -7.90 -9.44
CA ARG A 282 -20.58 -8.27 -8.56
C ARG A 282 -20.33 -7.24 -7.46
N ILE A 283 -20.14 -7.74 -6.24
CA ILE A 283 -19.66 -6.98 -5.09
C ILE A 283 -18.27 -7.52 -4.72
N ALA A 284 -17.26 -6.66 -4.77
CA ALA A 284 -15.97 -6.94 -4.15
C ALA A 284 -15.92 -6.27 -2.77
N SER A 285 -15.78 -7.07 -1.73
CA SER A 285 -15.78 -6.63 -0.34
C SER A 285 -14.37 -6.56 0.22
N ALA A 286 -13.93 -5.39 0.66
CA ALA A 286 -12.71 -5.26 1.46
C ALA A 286 -12.88 -5.84 2.88
N PRO A 287 -14.02 -5.63 3.59
CA PRO A 287 -14.28 -6.31 4.85
C PRO A 287 -14.44 -7.82 4.69
N PRO A 288 -14.07 -8.62 5.71
CA PRO A 288 -14.41 -10.04 5.77
C PRO A 288 -15.91 -10.25 5.62
N LEU A 289 -16.28 -11.28 4.85
CA LEU A 289 -17.68 -11.62 4.63
C LEU A 289 -18.27 -12.29 5.88
N PRO A 290 -19.54 -11.98 6.25
CA PRO A 290 -20.21 -12.67 7.34
C PRO A 290 -20.32 -14.18 7.08
N GLN A 291 -20.14 -15.01 8.12
CA GLN A 291 -20.24 -16.47 8.01
C GLN A 291 -21.59 -16.96 7.47
N HIS A 292 -22.66 -16.22 7.73
CA HIS A 292 -24.02 -16.51 7.27
C HIS A 292 -24.54 -15.39 6.36
N MET A 293 -23.82 -15.12 5.28
CA MET A 293 -24.26 -14.17 4.27
C MET A 293 -25.53 -14.69 3.58
N LYS A 294 -26.53 -13.82 3.45
CA LYS A 294 -27.67 -14.07 2.58
C LYS A 294 -27.23 -13.95 1.12
N GLU A 295 -27.34 -15.04 0.37
CA GLU A 295 -27.16 -15.03 -1.08
C GLU A 295 -28.30 -14.27 -1.75
N VAL A 296 -27.96 -13.59 -2.85
CA VAL A 296 -28.86 -12.71 -3.58
C VAL A 296 -28.73 -13.07 -5.05
N GLU A 297 -29.84 -13.52 -5.66
CA GLU A 297 -29.84 -14.17 -6.96
C GLU A 297 -29.24 -13.28 -8.06
N GLY A 298 -28.18 -13.75 -8.70
CA GLY A 298 -27.45 -13.04 -9.75
C GLY A 298 -26.53 -11.92 -9.24
N VAL A 299 -26.37 -11.76 -7.92
CA VAL A 299 -25.35 -10.88 -7.31
C VAL A 299 -24.27 -11.73 -6.64
N GLU A 300 -23.12 -11.84 -7.30
CA GLU A 300 -21.93 -12.50 -6.75
C GLU A 300 -21.25 -11.56 -5.75
N THR A 301 -20.95 -12.04 -4.54
CA THR A 301 -20.20 -11.29 -3.53
C THR A 301 -18.93 -12.03 -3.18
N VAL A 302 -17.79 -11.36 -3.27
CA VAL A 302 -16.49 -11.95 -3.03
C VAL A 302 -15.63 -11.05 -2.15
N MET A 303 -14.91 -11.64 -1.20
CA MET A 303 -13.91 -10.90 -0.42
C MET A 303 -12.70 -10.62 -1.31
N VAL A 304 -12.23 -9.38 -1.30
CA VAL A 304 -11.00 -9.00 -2.00
C VAL A 304 -9.81 -9.67 -1.31
N MET A 305 -9.20 -10.61 -2.02
CA MET A 305 -7.99 -11.31 -1.58
C MET A 305 -7.03 -11.43 -2.77
N PRO A 306 -5.73 -11.10 -2.61
CA PRO A 306 -4.76 -11.41 -3.65
C PRO A 306 -4.63 -12.94 -3.78
N GLU A 307 -3.94 -13.42 -4.81
CA GLU A 307 -3.71 -14.85 -4.97
C GLU A 307 -2.96 -15.42 -3.75
N MET A 308 -3.55 -16.42 -3.09
CA MET A 308 -3.06 -16.96 -1.82
C MET A 308 -2.23 -18.23 -2.03
N ALA A 309 -2.58 -19.05 -3.02
CA ALA A 309 -1.98 -20.36 -3.27
C ALA A 309 -0.76 -20.27 -4.19
N ASP A 310 -0.86 -19.50 -5.27
CA ASP A 310 0.21 -19.37 -6.25
C ASP A 310 1.03 -18.08 -6.04
N GLU A 311 2.28 -18.24 -5.62
CA GLU A 311 3.17 -17.11 -5.38
C GLU A 311 3.52 -16.34 -6.67
N ALA A 312 3.70 -17.02 -7.79
CA ALA A 312 4.09 -16.35 -9.04
C ALA A 312 2.98 -15.43 -9.54
N ILE A 313 1.72 -15.88 -9.45
CA ILE A 313 0.55 -15.06 -9.77
C ILE A 313 0.44 -13.88 -8.79
N ARG A 314 0.61 -14.13 -7.48
CA ARG A 314 0.58 -13.06 -6.46
C ARG A 314 1.66 -12.00 -6.72
N LEU A 315 2.90 -12.41 -6.99
CA LEU A 315 4.00 -11.49 -7.30
C LEU A 315 3.71 -10.69 -8.57
N ALA A 316 3.08 -11.29 -9.58
CA ALA A 316 2.67 -10.58 -10.79
C ALA A 316 1.57 -9.54 -10.53
N GLN A 317 0.60 -9.86 -9.66
CA GLN A 317 -0.42 -8.93 -9.20
C GLN A 317 0.20 -7.72 -8.49
N PHE A 318 1.01 -7.94 -7.44
CA PHE A 318 1.67 -6.87 -6.70
C PHE A 318 2.61 -6.04 -7.58
N LYS A 319 3.36 -6.68 -8.47
CA LYS A 319 4.22 -5.97 -9.43
C LYS A 319 3.42 -5.01 -10.30
N TYR A 320 2.22 -5.40 -10.75
CA TYR A 320 1.33 -4.51 -11.49
C TYR A 320 0.80 -3.39 -10.59
N TRP A 321 0.19 -3.73 -9.45
CA TRP A 321 -0.45 -2.75 -8.57
C TRP A 321 0.53 -1.71 -8.02
N MET A 322 1.70 -2.15 -7.53
CA MET A 322 2.69 -1.31 -6.86
C MET A 322 3.77 -0.80 -7.83
N GLY A 323 4.42 -1.70 -8.56
CA GLY A 323 5.59 -1.39 -9.39
C GLY A 323 5.25 -0.71 -10.73
N THR A 324 4.02 -0.86 -11.21
CA THR A 324 3.54 -0.21 -12.43
C THR A 324 2.50 0.86 -12.10
N TRP A 325 1.28 0.47 -11.74
CA TRP A 325 0.15 1.38 -11.60
C TRP A 325 0.40 2.47 -10.56
N SER A 326 0.72 2.10 -9.31
CA SER A 326 0.93 3.10 -8.24
C SER A 326 2.08 4.02 -8.59
N LYS A 327 3.21 3.45 -9.05
CA LYS A 327 4.40 4.21 -9.43
C LYS A 327 4.07 5.29 -10.45
N ASP A 328 3.39 4.91 -11.53
CA ASP A 328 3.12 5.80 -12.65
C ASP A 328 2.06 6.83 -12.28
N LYS A 329 0.95 6.40 -11.65
CA LYS A 329 -0.15 7.31 -11.30
C LYS A 329 0.20 8.29 -10.16
N LEU A 330 1.10 7.92 -9.24
CA LEU A 330 1.65 8.86 -8.25
C LEU A 330 2.60 9.87 -8.88
N ALA A 331 3.43 9.43 -9.84
CA ALA A 331 4.34 10.31 -10.55
C ALA A 331 3.59 11.34 -11.43
N ASP A 332 2.51 10.91 -12.08
CA ASP A 332 1.63 11.75 -12.89
C ASP A 332 0.75 12.68 -12.03
N GLY A 333 0.69 12.46 -10.71
CA GLY A 333 -0.15 13.23 -9.79
C GLY A 333 -1.66 13.00 -9.95
N VAL A 334 -2.07 11.98 -10.71
CA VAL A 334 -3.49 11.66 -10.94
C VAL A 334 -4.13 10.90 -9.78
N ILE A 335 -3.31 10.31 -8.90
CA ILE A 335 -3.74 9.83 -7.59
C ILE A 335 -2.90 10.46 -6.49
N ARG A 336 -3.48 10.53 -5.29
CA ARG A 336 -2.80 11.00 -4.08
C ARG A 336 -3.14 10.15 -2.86
N PRO A 337 -2.24 10.11 -1.85
CA PRO A 337 -2.55 9.59 -0.52
C PRO A 337 -3.83 10.21 0.03
N SER A 338 -4.74 9.37 0.52
CA SER A 338 -6.06 9.77 1.00
C SER A 338 -6.67 8.66 1.87
N PRO A 339 -7.46 9.00 2.91
CA PRO A 339 -7.69 10.34 3.46
C PRO A 339 -6.43 10.91 4.12
N GLU A 340 -6.54 12.13 4.66
CA GLU A 340 -5.42 12.71 5.40
C GLU A 340 -5.05 11.81 6.60
N ALA A 341 -3.75 11.62 6.75
CA ALA A 341 -3.14 10.78 7.74
C ALA A 341 -3.25 11.38 9.16
N ARG A 342 -3.66 10.57 10.14
CA ARG A 342 -3.56 10.93 11.57
C ARG A 342 -2.47 10.12 12.25
N ILE A 343 -1.48 10.80 12.82
CA ILE A 343 -0.46 10.17 13.67
C ILE A 343 -1.05 9.90 15.05
N VAL A 344 -0.93 8.67 15.55
CA VAL A 344 -1.47 8.25 16.85
C VAL A 344 -0.40 7.74 17.82
N GLY A 345 0.87 7.72 17.41
CA GLY A 345 1.94 7.32 18.28
C GLY A 345 3.30 7.25 17.59
N HIS A 346 4.34 7.10 18.41
CA HIS A 346 5.72 7.01 17.95
C HIS A 346 6.47 5.76 18.42
N GLY A 347 7.22 5.14 17.51
CA GLY A 347 8.00 3.93 17.74
C GLY A 347 7.14 2.65 17.81
N VAL A 348 7.80 1.49 17.76
CA VAL A 348 7.11 0.19 17.79
C VAL A 348 6.34 -0.05 19.09
N GLY A 349 6.71 0.63 20.18
CA GLY A 349 5.99 0.56 21.46
C GLY A 349 4.58 1.17 21.45
N ALA A 350 4.28 2.06 20.49
CA ALA A 350 2.96 2.68 20.39
C ALA A 350 1.93 1.78 19.67
N ILE A 351 2.36 0.67 19.06
CA ILE A 351 1.50 -0.11 18.14
C ILE A 351 0.29 -0.71 18.85
N ASN A 352 0.42 -1.23 20.08
CA ASN A 352 -0.75 -1.75 20.82
C ASN A 352 -1.81 -0.67 21.06
N GLN A 353 -1.39 0.51 21.54
CA GLN A 353 -2.31 1.64 21.75
C GLN A 353 -2.97 2.07 20.43
N ALA A 354 -2.20 2.08 19.34
CA ALA A 354 -2.71 2.45 18.04
C ALA A 354 -3.76 1.44 17.51
N LEU A 355 -3.54 0.15 17.72
CA LEU A 355 -4.51 -0.90 17.39
C LEU A 355 -5.77 -0.83 18.28
N ASP A 356 -5.63 -0.42 19.55
CA ASP A 356 -6.78 -0.21 20.46
C ASP A 356 -7.63 1.00 20.06
N LEU A 357 -7.02 2.02 19.44
CA LEU A 357 -7.76 3.15 18.86
C LEU A 357 -8.45 2.73 17.56
N LEU A 358 -7.77 1.92 16.74
CA LEU A 358 -8.30 1.45 15.47
C LEU A 358 -9.52 0.53 15.66
N SER A 359 -9.50 -0.36 16.66
CA SER A 359 -10.65 -1.21 17.00
C SER A 359 -11.88 -0.43 17.45
N LYS A 360 -11.71 0.85 17.84
CA LYS A 360 -12.78 1.80 18.17
C LYS A 360 -13.17 2.70 17.00
N GLY A 361 -12.64 2.46 15.80
CA GLY A 361 -12.97 3.20 14.57
C GLY A 361 -12.17 4.48 14.33
N ILE A 362 -11.02 4.68 15.01
CA ILE A 362 -10.15 5.83 14.80
C ILE A 362 -9.05 5.47 13.79
N VAL A 363 -9.03 6.11 12.62
CA VAL A 363 -7.97 5.94 11.61
C VAL A 363 -6.64 6.46 12.16
N ALA A 364 -5.58 5.67 12.02
CA ALA A 364 -4.39 5.79 12.85
C ALA A 364 -3.12 5.38 12.10
N LEU A 365 -2.02 6.11 12.30
CA LEU A 365 -0.66 5.78 11.82
C LEU A 365 0.36 5.90 12.96
N THR A 366 1.45 5.15 12.90
CA THR A 366 2.59 5.36 13.81
C THR A 366 3.88 5.68 13.05
N ALA A 367 4.68 6.59 13.59
CA ALA A 367 5.99 7.01 13.03
C ALA A 367 7.12 6.61 13.98
N PRO A 368 8.31 6.17 13.56
CA PRO A 368 9.34 5.71 14.48
C PRO A 368 9.89 6.85 15.36
N ALA A 369 10.24 6.48 16.58
CA ALA A 369 10.99 7.31 17.51
C ALA A 369 12.50 7.02 17.36
N ARG A 370 13.24 7.96 16.75
CA ARG A 370 14.52 8.51 17.23
C ARG A 370 15.09 9.46 16.16
N LYS A 371 15.30 10.74 16.52
CA LYS A 371 16.27 11.60 15.82
C LYS A 371 17.65 10.93 15.98
N PHE A 372 18.33 10.62 14.89
CA PHE A 372 19.76 10.37 14.91
C PHE A 372 20.48 11.36 14.00
N ARG A 373 21.50 11.98 14.60
CA ARG A 373 22.42 12.93 13.99
C ARG A 373 23.10 12.25 12.81
N THR A 374 22.84 12.71 11.59
CA THR A 374 23.67 12.36 10.43
C THR A 374 24.97 13.15 10.52
N GLU A 375 25.99 12.61 11.16
CA GLU A 375 27.37 13.05 10.90
C GLU A 375 27.94 12.19 9.76
N LEU A 376 27.67 12.63 8.53
CA LEU A 376 28.46 12.29 7.36
C LEU A 376 28.86 13.62 6.72
N SER A 377 29.99 14.16 7.16
CA SER A 377 30.67 15.25 6.46
C SER A 377 31.83 14.64 5.66
N PRO A 378 31.93 14.90 4.34
CA PRO A 378 33.06 14.45 3.55
C PRO A 378 34.29 15.31 3.87
N ARG A 379 35.37 14.68 4.32
CA ARG A 379 36.68 15.31 4.51
C ARG A 379 37.24 15.74 3.16
N VAL A 380 37.43 17.05 2.97
CA VAL A 380 38.39 17.60 2.00
C VAL A 380 39.70 17.88 2.75
N THR A 381 40.79 17.40 2.17
CA THR A 381 42.17 17.47 2.65
C THR A 381 42.82 18.83 2.43
N SER A 382 43.52 19.37 3.43
CA SER A 382 44.71 20.22 3.23
C SER A 382 45.66 20.14 4.45
N GLN A 383 46.94 20.44 4.22
CA GLN A 383 48.12 19.88 4.90
C GLN A 383 48.69 20.71 6.08
N LYS A 384 49.17 19.98 7.13
CA LYS A 384 50.39 20.13 7.98
C LYS A 384 50.61 21.37 8.91
N PRO A 385 51.49 21.29 9.96
CA PRO A 385 52.07 20.13 10.70
C PRO A 385 52.07 20.20 12.29
N LYS A 386 52.16 19.00 12.92
CA LYS A 386 52.80 18.47 14.18
C LYS A 386 53.41 19.42 15.27
N PRO A 387 53.65 19.00 16.56
CA PRO A 387 54.02 17.62 17.00
C PRO A 387 53.56 17.07 18.41
N GLN A 388 53.74 15.73 18.55
CA GLN A 388 54.09 14.89 19.75
C GLN A 388 53.06 14.72 20.91
N LEU A 389 52.85 13.56 21.57
CA LEU A 389 53.77 12.48 22.00
C LEU A 389 53.00 11.17 22.46
N LEU A 390 53.59 9.97 22.25
CA LEU A 390 53.51 8.65 22.96
C LEU A 390 52.13 7.98 23.27
N LEU A 391 51.87 6.65 23.29
CA LEU A 391 52.63 5.38 23.33
C LEU A 391 51.65 4.21 22.94
N LEU A 392 52.15 3.10 22.37
CA LEU A 392 51.46 1.81 22.10
C LEU A 392 51.62 0.83 23.30
N PRO A 393 51.32 -0.49 23.18
CA PRO A 393 50.02 -1.19 23.12
C PRO A 393 49.94 -2.32 24.20
N PHE A 394 48.86 -3.12 24.30
CA PHE A 394 48.95 -4.55 24.67
C PHE A 394 47.66 -5.34 24.36
N SER A 395 47.87 -6.63 24.16
CA SER A 395 47.03 -7.67 23.55
C SER A 395 46.59 -8.75 24.56
N SER A 396 45.87 -9.76 24.03
CA SER A 396 45.65 -11.12 24.56
C SER A 396 44.43 -11.30 25.48
N LEU A 397 43.77 -12.46 25.63
CA LEU A 397 43.74 -13.84 25.09
C LEU A 397 42.67 -14.54 25.96
N GLY A 398 42.07 -15.67 25.54
CA GLY A 398 41.43 -16.58 26.50
C GLY A 398 40.35 -17.52 25.97
N ASP A 399 40.78 -18.72 25.62
CA ASP A 399 40.01 -19.94 25.30
C ASP A 399 39.32 -20.61 26.50
N ILE A 400 38.56 -21.70 26.19
CA ILE A 400 38.45 -23.03 26.87
C ILE A 400 36.96 -23.45 26.99
N ALA A 401 36.47 -24.40 26.17
CA ALA A 401 36.33 -25.87 26.40
C ALA A 401 35.19 -26.23 27.38
N THR A 402 34.43 -27.34 27.36
CA THR A 402 34.45 -28.71 26.79
C THR A 402 33.10 -29.36 27.14
N GLY A 403 32.71 -30.46 26.46
CA GLY A 403 31.94 -31.54 27.11
C GLY A 403 30.74 -32.08 26.32
N GLY A 404 30.86 -33.30 25.81
CA GLY A 404 29.73 -34.10 25.32
C GLY A 404 29.38 -35.23 26.29
N MET A 405 28.15 -35.76 26.20
CA MET A 405 27.83 -37.19 26.09
C MET A 405 26.31 -37.42 26.02
N SER A 406 25.99 -38.48 25.28
CA SER A 406 24.73 -39.07 24.84
C SER A 406 23.82 -39.67 25.91
N THR A 407 22.51 -39.75 25.62
CA THR A 407 21.70 -40.99 25.70
C THR A 407 20.44 -40.90 24.81
N MET A 408 20.08 -42.04 24.20
CA MET A 408 18.92 -42.29 23.31
C MET A 408 17.63 -42.68 24.06
N ASN A 409 16.57 -42.82 23.25
CA ASN A 409 15.27 -43.50 23.42
C ASN A 409 14.11 -42.60 23.90
N GLY A 410 12.96 -42.55 23.24
CA GLY A 410 12.46 -43.24 22.03
C GLY A 410 10.93 -43.07 21.93
N GLY A 411 10.34 -43.29 20.75
CA GLY A 411 8.91 -43.59 20.59
C GLY A 411 8.17 -42.86 19.46
N ASP A 412 7.86 -43.65 18.43
CA ASP A 412 6.91 -43.59 17.30
C ASP A 412 5.63 -42.73 17.46
N ILE A 413 4.90 -42.29 16.40
CA ILE A 413 4.05 -43.11 15.50
C ILE A 413 3.64 -42.39 14.18
N ASP A 414 3.40 -43.23 13.15
CA ASP A 414 2.84 -43.08 11.78
C ASP A 414 1.79 -41.96 11.54
N GLY A 415 1.53 -41.42 10.34
CA GLY A 415 1.92 -41.76 8.97
C GLY A 415 0.78 -41.38 8.01
N VAL A 416 1.04 -40.68 6.91
CA VAL A 416 0.20 -40.66 5.68
C VAL A 416 1.09 -40.35 4.46
N LYS A 417 1.06 -41.25 3.47
CA LYS A 417 1.76 -41.16 2.18
C LYS A 417 1.04 -40.18 1.23
N LEU A 418 1.78 -39.25 0.62
CA LEU A 418 1.30 -38.44 -0.50
C LEU A 418 1.75 -39.04 -1.84
N LYS A 419 0.78 -39.28 -2.74
CA LYS A 419 0.98 -39.69 -4.13
C LYS A 419 1.54 -38.54 -4.96
N GLN A 420 2.59 -38.81 -5.73
CA GLN A 420 3.10 -37.93 -6.79
C GLN A 420 2.20 -38.00 -8.05
N PRO A 421 2.05 -36.91 -8.81
CA PRO A 421 1.61 -36.97 -10.21
C PRO A 421 2.80 -37.00 -11.16
N GLN A 422 2.65 -37.81 -12.20
CA GLN A 422 3.58 -38.10 -13.27
C GLN A 422 3.75 -36.94 -14.26
N GLU A 423 4.92 -36.92 -14.90
CA GLU A 423 5.30 -36.09 -16.03
C GLU A 423 4.43 -36.35 -17.28
N GLY A 424 4.18 -35.29 -18.04
CA GLY A 424 3.58 -35.33 -19.37
C GLY A 424 4.12 -34.17 -20.22
N VAL A 425 5.11 -34.49 -21.05
CA VAL A 425 5.78 -33.60 -22.01
C VAL A 425 4.89 -33.36 -23.22
N ALA A 426 4.80 -32.10 -23.67
CA ALA A 426 4.54 -31.77 -25.08
C ALA A 426 5.14 -30.41 -25.43
N SER A 427 6.26 -30.44 -26.16
CA SER A 427 6.90 -29.31 -26.80
C SER A 427 6.14 -28.87 -28.06
N ILE A 428 5.99 -27.57 -28.30
CA ILE A 428 5.87 -27.03 -29.66
C ILE A 428 6.68 -25.74 -29.75
N ASN A 429 7.83 -25.83 -30.42
CA ASN A 429 8.56 -24.71 -31.01
C ASN A 429 7.76 -24.18 -32.20
N ASN A 430 7.68 -22.86 -32.36
CA ASN A 430 7.79 -22.24 -33.68
C ASN A 430 8.11 -20.75 -33.57
N VAL A 431 9.31 -20.43 -34.03
CA VAL A 431 9.80 -19.09 -34.39
C VAL A 431 9.72 -18.99 -35.92
N PRO A 432 9.32 -17.83 -36.46
CA PRO A 432 10.05 -17.24 -37.59
C PRO A 432 10.45 -15.80 -37.22
N SER A 433 11.74 -15.49 -37.14
CA SER A 433 12.61 -15.00 -38.22
C SER A 433 12.34 -13.53 -38.61
N THR A 434 13.21 -12.66 -38.09
CA THR A 434 13.95 -11.59 -38.80
C THR A 434 13.29 -10.88 -39.99
N GLY A 435 13.06 -9.58 -39.83
CA GLY A 435 12.97 -8.60 -40.91
C GLY A 435 13.64 -7.29 -40.48
N GLU A 436 14.77 -6.97 -41.10
CA GLU A 436 15.48 -5.70 -41.02
C GLU A 436 14.87 -4.63 -41.95
N MET A 437 15.33 -3.39 -41.77
CA MET A 437 15.16 -2.15 -42.56
C MET A 437 13.98 -1.25 -42.12
N SER A 438 14.10 0.07 -41.95
CA SER A 438 15.09 1.04 -42.44
C SER A 438 15.03 2.36 -41.62
N ASN A 439 16.12 3.11 -41.69
CA ASN A 439 16.33 4.47 -41.16
C ASN A 439 15.40 5.54 -41.79
N GLY A 440 15.13 6.61 -41.04
CA GLY A 440 14.70 7.89 -41.59
C GLY A 440 14.52 9.02 -40.56
N ALA A 441 15.50 9.95 -40.52
CA ALA A 441 15.47 11.38 -40.13
C ALA A 441 14.80 11.78 -38.79
N GLY A 442 15.42 12.52 -37.87
CA GLY A 442 16.25 13.72 -38.05
C GLY A 442 15.54 14.90 -37.36
N GLY A 443 16.11 15.43 -36.28
CA GLY A 443 15.50 16.53 -35.51
C GLY A 443 16.31 16.89 -34.27
N ASP A 444 17.33 17.71 -34.48
CA ASP A 444 18.22 18.31 -33.49
C ASP A 444 17.47 19.42 -32.71
N PHE A 445 17.51 19.38 -31.38
CA PHE A 445 17.15 20.51 -30.51
C PHE A 445 18.03 20.48 -29.27
N ASP A 446 19.19 21.11 -29.39
CA ASP A 446 20.02 21.53 -28.28
C ASP A 446 19.35 22.71 -27.51
N ARG A 447 19.53 22.71 -26.19
CA ARG A 447 18.93 23.65 -25.21
C ARG A 447 19.59 25.04 -25.22
N PRO A 448 19.04 25.98 -24.42
CA PRO A 448 19.78 26.43 -23.21
C PRO A 448 18.86 26.49 -21.97
N THR A 449 19.14 25.76 -20.88
CA THR A 449 19.85 26.20 -19.65
C THR A 449 19.34 27.52 -19.04
N GLU A 450 18.43 27.42 -18.07
CA GLU A 450 18.14 28.52 -17.14
C GLU A 450 19.15 28.53 -15.98
N ASP A 451 19.65 29.73 -15.68
CA ASP A 451 20.65 30.03 -14.65
C ASP A 451 20.06 29.83 -13.23
N PRO A 452 20.68 29.01 -12.35
CA PRO A 452 20.26 28.82 -10.96
C PRO A 452 20.10 30.13 -10.16
N ALA A 453 20.82 31.19 -10.53
CA ALA A 453 20.68 32.50 -9.89
C ALA A 453 19.35 33.19 -10.24
N GLN A 454 18.80 32.97 -11.44
CA GLN A 454 17.49 33.50 -11.86
C GLN A 454 16.33 32.79 -11.15
N ALA A 455 16.45 31.48 -10.90
CA ALA A 455 15.46 30.72 -10.12
C ALA A 455 15.36 31.21 -8.66
N LEU A 456 16.49 31.57 -8.04
CA LEU A 456 16.51 32.16 -6.69
C LEU A 456 15.93 33.58 -6.65
N GLN A 457 16.06 34.35 -7.73
CA GLN A 457 15.51 35.70 -7.81
C GLN A 457 13.98 35.70 -8.02
N ALA A 458 13.45 34.66 -8.66
CA ALA A 458 12.01 34.44 -8.82
C ALA A 458 11.31 34.13 -7.48
N LEU A 459 11.97 33.37 -6.59
CA LEU A 459 11.43 33.05 -5.26
C LEU A 459 11.33 34.26 -4.32
N ARG A 460 12.11 35.32 -4.55
CA ARG A 460 12.08 36.55 -3.75
C ARG A 460 10.92 37.50 -4.09
N LYS A 461 10.17 37.23 -5.17
CA LYS A 461 9.08 38.10 -5.64
C LYS A 461 7.67 37.66 -5.20
N TYR A 462 7.54 36.58 -4.41
CA TYR A 462 6.24 36.16 -3.89
C TYR A 462 5.76 37.11 -2.78
N PRO A 463 4.56 37.72 -2.91
CA PRO A 463 4.03 38.62 -1.89
C PRO A 463 3.64 37.82 -0.64
N GLN A 464 4.08 38.31 0.51
CA GLN A 464 3.64 37.85 1.83
C GLN A 464 2.13 38.05 1.96
N LYS A 465 1.38 36.95 2.13
CA LYS A 465 -0.01 37.01 2.60
C LYS A 465 -0.06 36.26 3.92
N ASP A 466 -0.58 36.93 4.94
CA ASP A 466 -0.86 36.40 6.29
C ASP A 466 0.35 36.06 7.17
N GLY A 467 1.46 36.80 7.01
CA GLY A 467 2.44 36.98 8.09
C GLY A 467 3.31 35.77 8.46
N ILE A 468 3.31 34.69 7.68
CA ILE A 468 4.17 33.53 7.93
C ILE A 468 5.14 33.34 6.75
N SER A 469 6.43 33.47 7.04
CA SER A 469 7.52 33.19 6.10
C SER A 469 7.66 31.67 5.90
N VAL A 470 7.88 31.21 4.67
CA VAL A 470 8.21 29.80 4.34
C VAL A 470 9.44 29.31 5.12
N HIS A 471 10.35 30.23 5.51
CA HIS A 471 11.48 29.89 6.38
C HIS A 471 11.08 29.63 7.84
N ALA A 472 9.99 30.24 8.34
CA ALA A 472 9.51 30.00 9.70
C ALA A 472 8.89 28.59 9.87
N LEU A 473 8.27 28.05 8.82
CA LEU A 473 7.78 26.67 8.79
C LEU A 473 8.93 25.65 8.78
N MET A 474 10.03 25.95 8.06
CA MET A 474 11.20 25.07 8.01
C MET A 474 12.07 25.13 9.28
N ASP A 475 12.02 26.22 10.04
CA ASP A 475 12.77 26.36 11.30
C ASP A 475 12.01 25.78 12.52
N ALA A 476 10.67 25.81 12.53
CA ALA A 476 9.87 25.16 13.57
C ALA A 476 10.06 23.63 13.58
N GLU A 477 10.25 23.02 12.40
CA GLU A 477 10.53 21.59 12.24
C GLU A 477 11.94 21.19 12.75
N LYS A 478 12.90 22.13 12.72
CA LYS A 478 14.25 21.92 13.24
C LYS A 478 14.33 22.03 14.77
N GLN A 479 13.51 22.88 15.40
CA GLN A 479 13.62 23.18 16.83
C GLN A 479 12.61 22.46 17.74
N GLY A 480 11.66 21.69 17.21
CA GLY A 480 10.82 20.83 18.07
C GLY A 480 9.89 21.60 19.03
N GLY A 481 9.42 22.77 18.62
CA GLY A 481 8.43 23.56 19.35
C GLY A 481 7.00 23.18 18.95
N LEU A 482 6.13 23.00 19.95
CA LEU A 482 4.68 22.83 19.83
C LEU A 482 4.02 24.01 19.11
N VAL A 483 3.11 23.73 18.19
CA VAL A 483 2.06 24.66 17.77
C VAL A 483 0.72 24.01 18.10
N GLU A 484 0.03 24.56 19.10
CA GLU A 484 -1.39 24.31 19.37
C GLU A 484 -2.23 24.92 18.23
N LEU A 485 -3.18 24.15 17.70
CA LEU A 485 -4.32 24.69 16.97
C LEU A 485 -5.61 24.10 17.58
N PHE A 486 -6.54 25.00 17.88
CA PHE A 486 -7.70 24.88 18.75
C PHE A 486 -8.64 23.67 18.51
N PRO A 487 -9.32 23.16 19.55
CA PRO A 487 -10.32 22.11 19.42
C PRO A 487 -11.62 22.66 18.81
N CYS A 488 -12.07 22.06 17.70
CA CYS A 488 -13.47 22.17 17.30
C CYS A 488 -14.28 21.21 18.19
N ALA A 489 -15.10 21.78 19.09
CA ALA A 489 -15.87 21.07 20.08
C ALA A 489 -16.93 20.15 19.44
N TRP A 490 -17.01 18.90 19.91
CA TRP A 490 -18.14 18.00 19.68
C TRP A 490 -19.16 18.21 20.81
N PRO A 491 -20.47 18.34 20.54
CA PRO A 491 -21.48 18.42 21.60
C PRO A 491 -21.59 17.06 22.31
N ARG A 492 -21.40 17.06 23.63
CA ARG A 492 -21.68 15.91 24.50
C ARG A 492 -23.15 15.53 24.34
N GLN A 493 -23.43 14.29 23.93
CA GLN A 493 -24.72 13.68 24.23
C GLN A 493 -24.72 13.27 25.70
N SER A 494 -25.63 13.85 26.46
CA SER A 494 -25.99 13.44 27.80
C SER A 494 -26.61 12.04 27.76
N VAL A 495 -26.14 11.18 28.66
CA VAL A 495 -26.79 9.93 29.01
C VAL A 495 -27.99 10.26 29.90
N SER A 496 -29.19 10.03 29.37
CA SER A 496 -30.37 9.57 30.12
C SER A 496 -31.36 8.97 29.14
#